data_AF-A0A382Z5S4-F1
#
_entry.id   AF-A0A382Z5S4-F1
#
_cell.length_a   1.000
_cell.length_b   1.000
_cell.length_c   1.000
_cell.angle_alpha   90.00
_cell.angle_beta   90.00
_cell.angle_gamma   90.00
#
_symmetry.space_group_name_H-M   'P 1'
#
loop_
_entity.id
_entity.type
_entity.pdbx_description
1 polymer ?
#
loop_
_entity_poly.entity_id
_entity_poly.type
_entity_poly.pdbx_seq_one_letter_code
_entity_poly.pdbx_strand_id
1 'polypeptide(L)'
;MVGAPKCGTTSLSLYLEEHPEVFVSDPKEPHFFSNDINNGGIKDLSGYLDCFKGAHGGCRTIGDTSTLYLYSKTAIQNIIKFNPESRFIVMLRNPLEIAFSFHQLALKIFGETETDFKRAWDL
;
A
#
# COMPACT_ATOMS: atom_id res chain seq x y z
N MET A 1 -7.02 -1.77 0.47
CA MET A 1 -6.02 -2.81 0.78
C MET A 1 -4.93 -2.18 1.62
N VAL A 2 -4.65 -2.75 2.79
CA VAL A 2 -3.79 -2.09 3.79
C VAL A 2 -2.37 -2.62 3.83
N GLY A 3 -2.07 -3.71 3.13
CA GLY A 3 -0.76 -4.34 3.15
C GLY A 3 -0.82 -5.86 3.01
N ALA A 4 0.29 -6.56 3.24
CA ALA A 4 1.61 -6.00 3.51
C ALA A 4 2.40 -5.72 2.21
N PRO A 5 3.40 -4.82 2.21
CA PRO A 5 4.34 -4.68 1.10
C PRO A 5 5.00 -6.03 0.80
N LYS A 6 5.39 -6.23 -0.47
CA LYS A 6 6.06 -7.47 -0.94
C LYS A 6 5.23 -8.75 -0.82
N CYS A 7 3.91 -8.62 -0.60
CA CYS A 7 2.96 -9.74 -0.55
C CYS A 7 2.08 -9.88 -1.81
N GLY A 8 2.47 -9.26 -2.94
CA GLY A 8 1.71 -9.34 -4.19
C GLY A 8 0.57 -8.33 -4.34
N THR A 9 0.54 -7.30 -3.48
CA THR A 9 -0.48 -6.24 -3.48
C THR A 9 -0.56 -5.47 -4.79
N THR A 10 0.56 -5.23 -5.49
CA THR A 10 0.53 -4.59 -6.81
C THR A 10 -0.22 -5.43 -7.83
N SER A 11 0.03 -6.74 -7.90
CA SER A 11 -0.69 -7.63 -8.82
C SER A 11 -2.18 -7.67 -8.51
N LEU A 12 -2.56 -7.77 -7.22
CA LEU A 12 -3.97 -7.75 -6.84
C LEU A 12 -4.64 -6.40 -7.16
N SER A 13 -3.94 -5.26 -6.98
CA SER A 13 -4.45 -3.94 -7.37
C SER A 13 -4.81 -3.90 -8.84
N LEU A 14 -3.90 -4.36 -9.70
CA LEU A 14 -4.10 -4.40 -11.15
C LEU A 14 -5.28 -5.32 -11.54
N TYR A 15 -5.38 -6.51 -10.93
CA TYR A 15 -6.51 -7.41 -11.20
C TYR A 15 -7.86 -6.84 -10.74
N LEU A 16 -7.87 -6.07 -9.65
CA LEU A 16 -9.08 -5.41 -9.19
C LEU A 16 -9.47 -4.26 -10.12
N GLU A 17 -8.51 -3.48 -10.61
CA GLU A 17 -8.72 -2.40 -11.58
C GLU A 17 -9.28 -2.88 -12.92
N GLU A 18 -9.05 -4.13 -13.31
CA GLU A 18 -9.67 -4.73 -14.49
C GLU A 18 -11.19 -4.93 -14.37
N HIS A 19 -11.74 -4.93 -13.15
CA HIS A 19 -13.17 -5.12 -12.94
C HIS A 19 -13.95 -3.81 -13.17
N PRO A 20 -15.00 -3.79 -14.03
CA PRO A 20 -15.69 -2.56 -14.45
C PRO A 20 -16.42 -1.81 -13.32
N GLU A 21 -16.63 -2.46 -12.18
CA GLU A 21 -17.26 -1.86 -11.00
C GLU A 21 -16.27 -1.47 -9.89
N VAL A 22 -14.96 -1.54 -10.14
CA VAL A 22 -13.93 -1.22 -9.15
C VAL A 22 -13.02 -0.11 -9.68
N PHE A 23 -12.72 0.86 -8.82
CA PHE A 23 -11.70 1.86 -9.06
C PHE A 23 -10.67 1.83 -7.92
N VAL A 24 -9.40 1.98 -8.23
CA VAL A 24 -8.33 2.07 -7.24
C VAL A 24 -7.65 3.43 -7.36
N SER A 25 -7.17 3.98 -6.25
CA SER A 25 -6.46 5.26 -6.19
C SER A 25 -5.38 5.38 -7.28
N ASP A 26 -5.37 6.50 -7.99
CA ASP A 26 -4.33 6.88 -8.95
C ASP A 26 -3.75 8.27 -8.57
N PRO A 27 -2.46 8.37 -8.16
CA PRO A 27 -1.47 7.30 -8.11
C PRO A 27 -1.74 6.26 -7.03
N LYS A 28 -1.22 5.04 -7.25
CA LYS A 28 -1.23 3.96 -6.26
C LYS A 28 -0.48 4.38 -4.99
N GLU A 29 -0.96 3.92 -3.85
CA GLU A 29 -0.39 4.15 -2.51
C GLU A 29 -0.35 5.62 -2.07
N PRO A 30 -1.50 6.30 -1.96
CA PRO A 30 -1.55 7.71 -1.53
C PRO A 30 -1.04 7.94 -0.09
N HIS A 31 -1.13 6.92 0.76
CA HIS A 31 -0.59 6.88 2.14
C HIS A 31 -1.15 7.96 3.08
N PHE A 32 -2.31 8.51 2.75
CA PHE A 32 -2.95 9.61 3.46
C PHE A 32 -3.25 9.32 4.94
N PHE A 33 -3.68 8.10 5.27
CA PHE A 33 -4.11 7.79 6.65
C PHE A 33 -2.98 7.43 7.62
N SER A 34 -1.76 7.16 7.13
CA SER A 34 -0.59 6.77 7.95
C SER A 34 0.24 7.98 8.38
N ASN A 35 -0.27 8.77 9.32
CA ASN A 35 0.38 10.01 9.77
C ASN A 35 1.65 9.77 10.61
N ASP A 36 1.79 8.57 11.17
CA ASP A 36 2.92 8.14 12.00
C ASP A 36 4.09 7.55 11.21
N ILE A 37 3.95 7.40 9.88
CA ILE A 37 5.00 6.90 9.00
C ILE A 37 5.45 8.01 8.05
N ASN A 38 6.76 8.26 7.99
CA ASN A 38 7.34 9.17 7.00
C ASN A 38 7.65 8.42 5.70
N ASN A 39 6.67 8.41 4.78
CA ASN A 39 6.72 7.69 3.51
C ASN A 39 6.44 8.58 2.29
N GLY A 40 6.48 9.91 2.45
CA GLY A 40 6.15 10.84 1.37
C GLY A 40 4.68 10.84 0.92
N GLY A 41 3.79 10.21 1.70
CA GLY A 41 2.35 10.18 1.40
C GLY A 41 1.69 11.56 1.39
N ILE A 42 0.54 11.64 0.71
CA ILE A 42 -0.29 12.84 0.61
C ILE A 42 -0.74 13.27 2.02
N LYS A 43 -0.71 14.57 2.30
CA LYS A 43 -0.95 15.11 3.65
C LYS A 43 -2.27 15.86 3.79
N ASP A 44 -2.87 16.29 2.70
CA ASP A 44 -4.13 17.01 2.69
C ASP A 44 -5.26 16.19 2.08
N LEU A 45 -6.48 16.45 2.56
CA LEU A 45 -7.66 15.71 2.14
C LEU A 45 -7.99 15.93 0.65
N SER A 46 -7.74 17.14 0.13
CA SER A 46 -8.04 17.43 -1.28
C SER A 46 -7.15 16.59 -2.20
N GLY A 47 -5.85 16.53 -1.93
CA GLY A 47 -4.92 15.68 -2.66
C GLY A 47 -5.30 14.20 -2.58
N TYR A 48 -5.78 13.73 -1.41
CA TYR A 48 -6.23 12.35 -1.26
C TYR A 48 -7.48 12.07 -2.10
N LEU A 49 -8.48 12.95 -2.07
CA LEU A 49 -9.70 12.82 -2.87
C LEU A 49 -9.42 12.92 -4.37
N ASP A 50 -8.42 13.68 -4.77
CA ASP A 50 -7.98 13.82 -6.15
C ASP A 50 -7.50 12.49 -6.75
N CYS A 51 -6.97 11.58 -5.93
CA CYS A 51 -6.59 10.23 -6.36
C CYS A 51 -7.77 9.39 -6.87
N PHE A 52 -9.01 9.83 -6.65
CA PHE A 52 -10.22 9.10 -7.02
C PHE A 52 -11.06 9.81 -8.09
N LYS A 53 -10.58 10.94 -8.64
CA LYS A 53 -11.29 11.70 -9.68
C LYS A 53 -11.56 10.90 -10.97
N GLY A 54 -10.77 9.86 -11.23
CA GLY A 54 -10.96 8.96 -12.37
C GLY A 54 -12.12 7.97 -12.21
N ALA A 55 -12.70 7.84 -11.01
CA ALA A 55 -13.83 6.94 -10.78
C ALA A 55 -15.06 7.40 -11.59
N HIS A 56 -15.74 6.45 -12.23
CA HIS A 56 -16.94 6.71 -13.03
C HIS A 56 -18.20 6.18 -12.33
N GLY A 57 -19.38 6.58 -12.80
CA GLY A 57 -20.67 6.21 -12.18
C GLY A 57 -21.02 4.72 -12.18
N GLY A 58 -20.22 3.87 -12.84
CA GLY A 58 -20.34 2.41 -12.80
C GLY A 58 -19.55 1.75 -11.67
N CYS A 59 -18.63 2.49 -11.03
CA CYS A 59 -17.85 1.98 -9.92
C CYS A 59 -18.75 1.81 -8.67
N ARG A 60 -18.79 0.58 -8.14
CA ARG A 60 -19.44 0.27 -6.86
C ARG A 60 -18.46 0.24 -5.69
N THR A 61 -17.18 0.07 -5.98
CA THR A 61 -16.12 0.02 -4.97
C THR A 61 -14.98 0.94 -5.38
N ILE A 62 -14.51 1.75 -4.44
CA ILE A 62 -13.33 2.60 -4.59
C ILE A 62 -12.31 2.16 -3.53
N GLY A 63 -11.09 1.86 -3.95
CA GLY A 63 -10.05 1.29 -3.10
C GLY A 63 -8.81 2.17 -2.97
N ASP A 64 -8.38 2.42 -1.74
CA ASP A 64 -7.00 2.83 -1.43
C ASP A 64 -6.14 1.56 -1.27
N THR A 65 -4.99 1.46 -1.95
CA THR A 65 -4.08 0.30 -1.90
C THR A 65 -2.71 0.60 -1.27
N SER A 66 -2.66 1.53 -0.30
CA SER A 66 -1.47 1.83 0.50
C SER A 66 -1.04 0.70 1.43
N THR A 67 0.07 0.07 1.09
CA THR A 67 0.53 -1.16 1.77
C THR A 67 1.16 -0.94 3.14
N LEU A 68 1.54 0.28 3.46
CA LEU A 68 2.12 0.63 4.76
C LEU A 68 1.07 0.87 5.85
N TYR A 69 -0.23 0.89 5.52
CA TYR A 69 -1.28 1.04 6.52
C TYR A 69 -1.31 -0.10 7.53
N LEU A 70 -0.91 -1.32 7.15
CA LEU A 70 -0.81 -2.46 8.06
C LEU A 70 0.24 -2.25 9.16
N TYR A 71 1.29 -1.46 8.90
CA TYR A 71 2.34 -1.15 9.87
C TYR A 71 2.09 0.14 10.65
N SER A 72 1.19 0.99 10.17
CA SER A 72 0.84 2.24 10.83
C SER A 72 -0.01 1.97 12.08
N LYS A 73 0.34 2.61 13.19
CA LYS A 73 -0.42 2.56 14.44
C LYS A 73 -1.71 3.38 14.36
N THR A 74 -1.83 4.27 13.38
CA THR A 74 -2.92 5.26 13.29
C THR A 74 -3.83 5.06 12.09
N ALA A 75 -3.36 4.44 11.01
CA ALA A 75 -4.07 4.38 9.73
C ALA A 75 -5.46 3.75 9.82
N ILE A 76 -5.58 2.56 10.41
CA ILE A 76 -6.87 1.87 10.51
C ILE A 76 -7.89 2.70 11.30
N GLN A 77 -7.46 3.30 12.42
CA GLN A 77 -8.34 4.15 13.22
C GLN A 77 -8.79 5.39 12.44
N ASN A 78 -7.89 6.01 11.68
CA ASN A 78 -8.22 7.17 10.85
C ASN A 78 -9.17 6.80 9.70
N ILE A 79 -8.99 5.63 9.07
CA ILE A 79 -9.88 5.11 8.02
C ILE A 79 -11.29 4.87 8.57
N ILE A 80 -11.42 4.20 9.72
CA ILE A 80 -12.72 3.93 10.34
C ILE A 80 -13.42 5.24 10.73
N LYS A 81 -12.68 6.23 11.24
CA LYS A 81 -13.24 7.57 11.53
C LYS A 81 -13.73 8.28 10.27
N PHE A 82 -13.02 8.12 9.16
CA PHE A 82 -13.36 8.75 7.88
C PHE A 82 -14.56 8.07 7.20
N ASN A 83 -14.58 6.73 7.21
CA ASN A 83 -15.67 5.93 6.65
C ASN A 83 -15.82 4.62 7.47
N PRO A 84 -16.79 4.55 8.39
CA PRO A 84 -17.04 3.38 9.24
C PRO A 84 -17.39 2.10 8.48
N GLU A 85 -17.93 2.22 7.26
CA GLU A 85 -18.33 1.09 6.40
C GLU A 85 -17.16 0.53 5.57
N SER A 86 -15.95 1.06 5.77
CA SER A 86 -14.76 0.63 5.03
C SER A 86 -14.45 -0.84 5.28
N ARG A 87 -14.06 -1.54 4.21
CA ARG A 87 -13.60 -2.93 4.27
C ARG A 87 -12.10 -3.01 4.05
N PHE A 88 -11.46 -3.96 4.75
CA PHE A 88 -10.01 -4.11 4.71
C PHE A 88 -9.62 -5.43 4.03
N ILE A 89 -8.71 -5.33 3.07
CA ILE A 89 -8.03 -6.48 2.47
C ILE A 89 -6.59 -6.47 2.97
N VAL A 90 -6.16 -7.61 3.50
CA VAL A 90 -4.80 -7.88 3.97
C VAL A 90 -4.25 -9.07 3.18
N MET A 91 -3.07 -8.91 2.62
CA MET A 91 -2.29 -9.96 1.98
C MET A 91 -1.08 -10.28 2.86
N LEU A 92 -0.92 -11.54 3.21
CA LEU A 92 0.19 -12.02 4.03
C LEU A 92 1.05 -13.00 3.21
N ARG A 93 2.34 -13.03 3.54
CA ARG A 93 3.32 -13.96 2.98
C ARG A 93 4.25 -14.42 4.11
N ASN A 94 4.90 -15.57 3.93
CA ASN A 94 5.93 -16.03 4.83
C ASN A 94 6.97 -14.90 5.09
N PRO A 95 7.18 -14.47 6.35
CA PRO A 95 8.05 -13.35 6.66
C PRO A 95 9.51 -13.57 6.23
N LEU A 96 9.99 -14.82 6.20
CA LEU A 96 11.32 -15.12 5.69
C LEU A 96 11.44 -14.77 4.21
N GLU A 97 10.41 -15.08 3.40
CA GLU A 97 10.40 -14.72 1.98
C GLU A 97 10.23 -13.23 1.74
N ILE A 98 9.48 -12.55 2.62
CA ILE A 98 9.34 -11.09 2.58
C ILE A 98 10.72 -10.43 2.77
N ALA A 99 11.53 -10.91 3.71
CA ALA A 99 12.87 -10.37 3.98
C ALA A 99 13.78 -10.44 2.75
N PHE A 100 13.86 -11.60 2.09
CA PHE A 100 14.59 -11.73 0.82
C PHE A 100 14.06 -10.77 -0.25
N SER A 101 12.73 -10.67 -0.39
CA SER A 101 12.12 -9.77 -1.39
C SER A 101 12.39 -8.29 -1.10
N PHE A 102 12.50 -7.91 0.17
CA PHE A 102 12.89 -6.56 0.59
C PHE A 102 14.36 -6.29 0.36
N HIS A 103 15.26 -7.25 0.63
CA HIS A 103 16.68 -7.11 0.30
C HIS A 103 16.90 -6.85 -1.19
N GLN A 104 16.19 -7.57 -2.06
CA GLN A 104 16.22 -7.29 -3.51
C GLN A 104 15.68 -5.89 -3.88
N LEU A 105 14.68 -5.40 -3.14
CA LEU A 105 14.21 -4.02 -3.32
C LEU A 105 15.26 -3.00 -2.86
N ALA A 106 15.93 -3.27 -1.74
CA ALA A 106 16.95 -2.41 -1.18
C ALA A 106 18.16 -2.29 -2.13
N LEU A 107 18.59 -3.40 -2.74
CA LEU A 107 19.64 -3.42 -3.77
C LEU A 107 19.26 -2.55 -4.97
N LYS A 108 17.98 -2.54 -5.35
CA LYS A 108 17.50 -1.83 -6.53
C LYS A 108 17.23 -0.34 -6.29
N ILE A 109 16.69 0.01 -5.12
CA ILE A 109 16.08 1.34 -4.88
C ILE A 109 16.74 2.07 -3.70
N PHE A 110 17.17 1.37 -2.66
CA PHE A 110 17.62 1.99 -1.41
C PHE A 110 19.14 2.04 -1.26
N GLY A 111 19.89 1.66 -2.30
CA GLY A 111 21.35 1.77 -2.32
C GLY A 111 22.06 0.73 -1.46
N GLU A 112 21.40 -0.39 -1.14
CA GLU A 112 22.10 -1.56 -0.61
C GLU A 112 23.16 -2.02 -1.63
N THR A 113 24.32 -2.46 -1.13
CA THR A 113 25.45 -2.88 -1.96
C THR A 113 25.87 -4.32 -1.70
N GLU A 114 25.52 -4.89 -0.54
CA GLU A 114 25.80 -6.29 -0.25
C GLU A 114 24.76 -7.19 -0.92
N THR A 115 25.21 -7.90 -1.95
CA THR A 115 24.37 -8.80 -2.76
C THR A 115 24.05 -10.13 -2.08
N ASP A 116 24.85 -10.55 -1.11
CA ASP A 116 24.58 -11.76 -0.33
C ASP A 116 23.62 -11.44 0.81
N PHE A 117 22.42 -12.05 0.78
CA PHE A 117 21.39 -11.79 1.78
C PHE A 117 21.86 -12.08 3.21
N LYS A 118 22.63 -13.16 3.42
CA LYS A 118 23.03 -13.56 4.77
C LYS A 118 24.04 -12.57 5.35
N ARG A 119 25.00 -12.12 4.54
CA ARG A 119 25.93 -11.05 4.94
C ARG A 119 25.21 -9.75 5.21
N ALA A 120 24.32 -9.32 4.32
CA ALA A 120 23.54 -8.09 4.51
C ALA A 120 22.69 -8.14 5.80
N TRP A 121 22.16 -9.31 6.15
CA TRP A 121 21.38 -9.52 7.37
C TRP A 121 22.21 -9.45 8.66
N ASP A 122 23.49 -9.80 8.59
CA ASP A 122 24.38 -9.89 9.76
C ASP A 122 25.18 -8.58 10.02
N LEU A 123 25.02 -7.55 9.16
CA LEU A 123 25.61 -6.20 9.34
C LEU A 123 24.81 -5.33 10.30
#